data_AF-A0A941V1F1-F1
#
_entry.id   AF-A0A941V1F1-F1
#
_cell.length_a   1.000
_cell.length_b   1.000
_cell.length_c   1.000
_cell.angle_alpha   90.00
_cell.angle_beta   90.00
_cell.angle_gamma   90.00
#
_symmetry.space_group_name_H-M   'P 1'
#
loop_
_entity.id
_entity.type
_entity.pdbx_description
1 polymer ?
#
loop_
_entity_poly.entity_id
_entity_poly.type
_entity_poly.pdbx_seq_one_letter_code
_entity_poly.pdbx_strand_id
1 'polypeptide(L)'
;MRIKRELWFGFSLMAVILAATAIFMPWTNMTNGHLGLLMLSLVVVAIMLGFPTAFTLMGMGMLFAWFAFDFNTARTLDLMVQRAYGVMTNDVLISIPLFVFMGYLVERANLISKLFRSLELSLARLPGALAVATLVTCAIFATATGIVGAVVTLMGLLAFPAMLKSGYDVRLSAGAITAGGCLGILIPPSVMLIVYGATAGVSVVQLYAGAFFPGLMLAGLYILYVIIVAKLKPHLAPPLPMEERHVELPAEAKVLNDRLSHRALPALARAIGGKIPGVGRGYALREMALTLLPALALLAMLAGTWHLATRPAPVDDVQGLVAMGEQLGESAESAGGLAEPPSDEDAKEAAAEGLKEPPGAAPAASMTSAAGEPGPSDAAAPATAERSQTPDWFFGVALGALIGVAIFYTLLSFVRLEIFKMLLSSFFPLAIMILAVLGSIVFGLATPTEAAAVGALGGFILAAAYRQLTLNVVKES
;
A
#
# COMPACT_ATOMS: atom_id res chain seq x y z
N MET A 1 -32.86 26.66 -24.48
CA MET A 1 -31.62 25.94 -24.07
C MET A 1 -31.94 24.47 -23.91
N ARG A 2 -31.28 23.56 -24.64
CA ARG A 2 -31.43 22.11 -24.37
C ARG A 2 -30.51 21.76 -23.20
N ILE A 3 -31.09 21.38 -22.07
CA ILE A 3 -30.33 20.90 -20.91
C ILE A 3 -29.51 19.67 -21.35
N LYS A 4 -28.22 19.63 -21.02
CA LYS A 4 -27.34 18.48 -21.33
C LYS A 4 -27.89 17.23 -20.64
N ARG A 5 -27.83 16.06 -21.30
CA ARG A 5 -28.34 14.78 -20.74
C ARG A 5 -27.75 14.45 -19.36
N GLU A 6 -26.50 14.85 -19.14
CA GLU A 6 -25.76 14.67 -17.89
C GLU A 6 -26.41 15.41 -16.70
N LEU A 7 -26.84 16.66 -16.93
CA LEU A 7 -27.55 17.45 -15.92
C LEU A 7 -28.93 16.85 -15.62
N TRP A 8 -29.59 16.31 -16.65
CA TRP A 8 -30.88 15.65 -16.51
C TRP A 8 -30.79 14.40 -15.62
N PHE A 9 -29.71 13.63 -15.74
CA PHE A 9 -29.43 12.50 -14.85
C PHE A 9 -29.26 12.96 -13.39
N GLY A 10 -28.45 14.00 -13.15
CA GLY A 10 -28.24 14.55 -11.82
C GLY A 10 -29.54 15.05 -11.17
N PHE A 11 -30.33 15.84 -11.88
CA PHE A 11 -31.61 16.34 -11.38
C PHE A 11 -32.64 15.21 -11.16
N SER A 12 -32.67 14.21 -12.05
CA SER A 12 -33.55 13.05 -11.87
C SER A 12 -33.20 12.25 -10.62
N LEU A 13 -31.92 11.98 -10.37
CA LEU A 13 -31.49 11.26 -9.17
C LEU A 13 -31.77 12.07 -7.89
N MET A 14 -31.53 13.38 -7.93
CA MET A 14 -31.87 14.29 -6.83
C MET A 14 -33.37 14.29 -6.53
N ALA A 15 -34.22 14.33 -7.56
CA ALA A 15 -35.67 14.25 -7.42
C ALA A 15 -36.11 12.89 -6.83
N VAL A 16 -35.47 11.80 -7.23
CA VAL A 16 -35.73 10.46 -6.67
C VAL A 16 -35.37 10.42 -5.18
N ILE A 17 -34.21 10.96 -4.79
CA ILE A 17 -33.79 11.01 -3.39
C ILE A 17 -34.79 11.83 -2.56
N LEU A 18 -35.13 13.04 -3.01
CA LEU A 18 -36.07 13.91 -2.30
C LEU A 18 -37.48 13.30 -2.22
N ALA A 19 -37.95 12.66 -3.29
CA ALA A 19 -39.24 11.97 -3.30
C ALA A 19 -39.23 10.77 -2.33
N ALA A 20 -38.15 9.98 -2.33
CA ALA A 20 -37.99 8.86 -1.39
C ALA A 20 -38.00 9.36 0.05
N THR A 21 -37.24 10.42 0.36
CA THR A 21 -37.25 11.05 1.69
C THR A 21 -38.64 11.55 2.05
N ALA A 22 -39.37 12.20 1.13
CA ALA A 22 -40.69 12.74 1.43
C ALA A 22 -41.77 11.68 1.67
N ILE A 23 -41.70 10.56 0.93
CA ILE A 23 -42.70 9.47 0.99
C ILE A 23 -42.45 8.55 2.18
N PHE A 24 -41.19 8.17 2.42
CA PHE A 24 -40.86 7.17 3.45
C PHE A 24 -40.67 7.75 4.84
N MET A 25 -40.70 9.08 5.00
CA MET A 25 -40.52 9.71 6.29
C MET A 25 -41.84 9.82 7.07
N PRO A 26 -41.91 9.30 8.30
CA PRO A 26 -43.05 9.49 9.18
C PRO A 26 -43.02 10.91 9.78
N TRP A 27 -43.58 11.87 9.06
CA TRP A 27 -43.63 13.29 9.44
C TRP A 27 -44.30 13.57 10.80
N THR A 28 -45.13 12.65 11.28
CA THR A 28 -45.85 12.78 12.55
C THR A 28 -45.08 12.25 13.76
N ASN A 29 -44.14 11.32 13.56
CA ASN A 29 -43.37 10.67 14.63
C ASN A 29 -41.88 10.62 14.25
N MET A 30 -41.24 11.79 14.25
CA MET A 30 -39.83 11.92 13.89
C MET A 30 -38.94 11.45 15.05
N THR A 31 -38.19 10.37 14.85
CA THR A 31 -37.14 9.95 15.80
C THR A 31 -35.76 10.47 15.34
N ASN A 32 -34.76 10.43 16.24
CA ASN A 32 -33.38 10.83 15.91
C ASN A 32 -32.81 10.06 14.71
N GLY A 33 -33.20 8.81 14.51
CA GLY A 33 -32.80 8.03 13.32
C GLY A 33 -33.36 8.60 12.02
N HIS A 34 -34.60 9.08 12.03
CA HIS A 34 -35.23 9.72 10.87
C HIS A 34 -34.57 11.07 10.54
N LEU A 35 -34.23 11.86 11.56
CA LEU A 35 -33.44 13.09 11.39
C LEU A 35 -32.08 12.80 10.75
N GLY A 36 -31.40 11.72 11.18
CA GLY A 36 -30.15 11.27 10.57
C GLY A 36 -30.29 10.86 9.10
N LEU A 37 -31.35 10.13 8.74
CA LEU A 37 -31.65 9.77 7.34
C LEU A 37 -31.99 11.01 6.50
N LEU A 38 -32.75 11.96 7.05
CA LEU A 38 -33.05 13.22 6.39
C LEU A 38 -31.76 14.01 6.13
N MET A 39 -30.89 14.12 7.14
CA MET A 39 -29.57 14.75 7.03
C MET A 39 -28.76 14.12 5.91
N LEU A 40 -28.66 12.77 5.88
CA LEU A 40 -27.91 12.04 4.86
C LEU A 40 -28.45 12.33 3.45
N SER A 41 -29.78 12.30 3.28
CA SER A 41 -30.42 12.56 1.98
C SER A 41 -30.16 13.98 1.49
N LEU A 42 -30.28 14.98 2.37
CA LEU A 42 -30.05 16.38 2.04
C LEU A 42 -28.57 16.69 1.78
N VAL A 43 -27.65 16.02 2.49
CA VAL A 43 -26.21 16.11 2.20
C VAL A 43 -25.92 15.63 0.77
N VAL A 44 -26.46 14.49 0.35
CA VAL A 44 -26.28 13.98 -1.03
C VAL A 44 -26.80 14.99 -2.05
N VAL A 45 -28.00 15.54 -1.82
CA VAL A 45 -28.60 16.58 -2.68
C VAL A 45 -27.73 17.84 -2.77
N ALA A 46 -27.23 18.34 -1.65
CA ALA A 46 -26.39 19.53 -1.59
C ALA A 46 -25.04 19.32 -2.31
N ILE A 47 -24.45 18.13 -2.18
CA ILE A 47 -23.23 17.75 -2.91
C ILE A 47 -23.50 17.69 -4.42
N MET A 48 -24.65 17.13 -4.84
CA MET A 48 -25.03 17.09 -6.25
C MET A 48 -25.31 18.47 -6.87
N LEU A 49 -25.79 19.42 -6.08
CA LEU A 49 -25.91 20.83 -6.47
C LEU A 49 -24.54 21.52 -6.63
N GLY A 50 -23.46 20.86 -6.24
CA GLY A 50 -22.09 21.39 -6.35
C GLY A 50 -21.71 22.32 -5.21
N PHE A 51 -22.46 22.34 -4.10
CA PHE A 51 -22.06 23.11 -2.92
C PHE A 51 -20.80 22.48 -2.31
N PRO A 52 -19.82 23.28 -1.83
CA PRO A 52 -18.59 22.73 -1.27
C PRO A 52 -18.87 21.79 -0.09
N THR A 53 -18.32 20.58 -0.18
CA THR A 53 -18.64 19.47 0.74
C THR A 53 -18.36 19.83 2.20
N ALA A 54 -17.25 20.52 2.49
CA ALA A 54 -16.90 20.93 3.85
C ALA A 54 -17.99 21.79 4.51
N PHE A 55 -18.50 22.80 3.79
CA PHE A 55 -19.56 23.66 4.28
C PHE A 55 -20.91 22.93 4.34
N THR A 56 -21.20 22.01 3.41
CA THR A 56 -22.41 21.17 3.52
C THR A 56 -22.40 20.35 4.81
N LEU A 57 -21.29 19.65 5.10
CA LEU A 57 -21.20 18.74 6.24
C LEU A 57 -21.21 19.50 7.56
N MET A 58 -20.50 20.63 7.64
CA MET A 58 -20.50 21.48 8.83
C MET A 58 -21.88 22.09 9.08
N GLY A 59 -22.49 22.70 8.07
CA GLY A 59 -23.82 23.33 8.19
C GLY A 59 -24.91 22.32 8.51
N MET A 60 -24.97 21.21 7.78
CA MET A 60 -25.93 20.14 8.02
C MET A 60 -25.71 19.47 9.37
N GLY A 61 -24.46 19.19 9.76
CA GLY A 61 -24.14 18.63 11.07
C GLY A 61 -24.62 19.54 12.21
N MET A 62 -24.40 20.84 12.11
CA MET A 62 -24.87 21.81 13.11
C MET A 62 -26.39 21.95 13.13
N LEU A 63 -27.04 22.08 11.97
CA LEU A 63 -28.49 22.24 11.88
C LEU A 63 -29.22 21.02 12.43
N PHE A 64 -28.77 19.81 12.07
CA PHE A 64 -29.39 18.58 12.54
C PHE A 64 -29.05 18.27 13.99
N ALA A 65 -27.87 18.65 14.48
CA ALA A 65 -27.59 18.62 15.92
C ALA A 65 -28.54 19.55 16.69
N TRP A 66 -28.76 20.77 16.18
CA TRP A 66 -29.69 21.72 16.79
C TRP A 66 -31.13 21.18 16.83
N PHE A 67 -31.60 20.56 15.74
CA PHE A 67 -32.91 19.88 15.73
C PHE A 67 -32.97 18.65 16.64
N ALA A 68 -31.90 17.85 16.70
CA ALA A 68 -31.85 16.64 17.52
C ALA A 68 -31.78 16.92 19.03
N PHE A 69 -31.34 18.12 19.42
CA PHE A 69 -31.27 18.57 20.82
C PHE A 69 -32.35 19.61 21.16
N ASP A 70 -33.54 19.49 20.58
CA ASP A 70 -34.71 20.32 20.89
C ASP A 70 -34.44 21.83 20.81
N PHE A 71 -33.72 22.26 19.76
CA PHE A 71 -33.35 23.65 19.53
C PHE A 71 -32.44 24.26 20.62
N ASN A 72 -31.74 23.42 21.39
CA ASN A 72 -30.80 23.89 22.40
C ASN A 72 -29.50 24.42 21.77
N THR A 73 -29.42 25.73 21.61
CA THR A 73 -28.28 26.42 21.00
C THR A 73 -27.00 26.25 21.82
N ALA A 74 -27.06 26.35 23.14
CA ALA A 74 -25.87 26.26 24.01
C ALA A 74 -25.21 24.87 23.87
N ARG A 75 -25.99 23.80 24.01
CA ARG A 75 -25.50 22.42 23.88
C ARG A 75 -24.93 22.15 22.49
N THR A 76 -25.59 22.66 21.45
CA THR A 76 -25.14 22.45 20.06
C THR A 76 -23.80 23.14 19.81
N LEU A 77 -23.63 24.38 20.27
CA LEU A 77 -22.38 25.12 20.14
C LEU A 77 -21.26 24.50 20.98
N ASP A 78 -21.55 24.06 22.21
CA ASP A 78 -20.57 23.37 23.06
C ASP A 78 -20.06 22.07 22.41
N LEU A 79 -20.98 21.25 21.88
CA LEU A 79 -20.61 20.02 21.17
C LEU A 79 -19.83 20.30 19.88
N MET A 80 -20.16 21.39 19.17
CA MET A 80 -19.38 21.83 18.01
C MET A 80 -17.94 22.17 18.42
N VAL A 81 -17.75 22.96 19.47
CA VAL A 81 -16.42 23.35 19.97
C VAL A 81 -15.66 22.13 20.46
N GLN A 82 -16.27 21.26 21.25
CA GLN A 82 -15.65 20.02 21.71
C GLN A 82 -15.25 19.10 20.56
N ARG A 83 -16.10 18.97 19.53
CA ARG A 83 -15.78 18.17 18.35
C ARG A 83 -14.64 18.79 17.55
N ALA A 84 -14.64 20.11 17.38
CA ALA A 84 -13.56 20.83 16.72
C ALA A 84 -12.22 20.64 17.47
N TYR A 85 -12.24 20.76 18.80
CA TYR A 85 -11.07 20.51 19.63
C TYR A 85 -10.59 19.06 19.52
N GLY A 86 -11.50 18.08 19.59
CA GLY A 86 -11.15 16.66 19.45
C GLY A 86 -10.57 16.28 18.09
N VAL A 87 -10.97 16.97 17.01
CA VAL A 87 -10.33 16.83 15.69
C VAL A 87 -8.95 17.49 15.69
N MET A 88 -8.80 18.66 16.32
CA MET A 88 -7.53 19.38 16.40
C MET A 88 -6.46 18.66 17.24
N THR A 89 -6.85 17.91 18.27
CA THR A 89 -5.93 17.14 19.12
C THR A 89 -5.69 15.71 18.61
N ASN A 90 -6.14 15.37 17.40
CA ASN A 90 -5.92 14.03 16.85
C ASN A 90 -4.55 13.93 16.19
N ASP A 91 -3.64 13.20 16.83
CA ASP A 91 -2.26 13.04 16.37
C ASP A 91 -2.14 12.38 14.98
N VAL A 92 -3.11 11.53 14.62
CA VAL A 92 -3.13 10.85 13.31
C VAL A 92 -3.44 11.85 12.19
N LEU A 93 -4.27 12.86 12.43
CA LEU A 93 -4.62 13.86 11.41
C LEU A 93 -3.45 14.80 11.08
N ILE A 94 -2.46 14.93 11.97
CA ILE A 94 -1.21 15.68 11.72
C ILE A 94 -0.45 15.10 10.52
N SER A 95 -0.57 13.79 10.27
CA SER A 95 0.06 13.15 9.12
C SER A 95 -0.51 13.60 7.77
N ILE A 96 -1.75 14.11 7.72
CA ILE A 96 -2.42 14.49 6.47
C ILE A 96 -1.71 15.67 5.79
N PRO A 97 -1.52 16.84 6.42
CA PRO A 97 -0.78 17.94 5.80
C PRO A 97 0.63 17.54 5.34
N LEU A 98 1.34 16.72 6.12
CA LEU A 98 2.70 16.29 5.80
C LEU A 98 2.73 15.36 4.57
N PHE A 99 1.80 14.42 4.46
CA PHE A 99 1.68 13.57 3.27
C PHE A 99 1.21 14.34 2.04
N VAL A 100 0.26 15.27 2.20
CA VAL A 100 -0.18 16.14 1.11
C VAL A 100 0.98 17.00 0.61
N PHE A 101 1.74 17.61 1.53
CA PHE A 101 2.92 18.41 1.22
C PHE A 101 4.00 17.60 0.50
N MET A 102 4.31 16.40 0.99
CA MET A 102 5.21 15.46 0.33
C MET A 102 4.74 15.14 -1.09
N GLY A 103 3.46 14.78 -1.25
CA GLY A 103 2.87 14.46 -2.55
C GLY A 103 3.00 15.61 -3.54
N TYR A 104 2.72 16.83 -3.08
CA TYR A 104 2.81 18.03 -3.89
C TYR A 104 4.25 18.41 -4.27
N LEU A 105 5.23 18.22 -3.38
CA LEU A 105 6.65 18.40 -3.71
C LEU A 105 7.09 17.44 -4.81
N VAL A 106 6.71 16.16 -4.72
CA VAL A 106 7.01 15.15 -5.74
C VAL A 106 6.31 15.50 -7.07
N GLU A 107 5.10 16.03 -6.98
CA GLU A 107 4.30 16.50 -8.12
C GLU A 107 5.00 17.62 -8.89
N ARG A 108 5.39 18.67 -8.16
CA ARG A 108 6.01 19.89 -8.70
C ARG A 108 7.45 19.67 -9.11
N ALA A 109 8.14 18.65 -8.59
CA ALA A 109 9.49 18.28 -9.01
C ALA A 109 9.57 17.67 -10.42
N ASN A 110 8.56 17.86 -11.28
CA ASN A 110 8.51 17.45 -12.69
C ASN A 110 8.96 15.99 -12.91
N LEU A 111 8.81 15.17 -11.86
CA LEU A 111 9.16 13.76 -11.85
C LEU A 111 8.12 12.99 -12.64
N ILE A 112 6.87 13.44 -12.59
CA ILE A 112 5.74 12.80 -13.26
C ILE A 112 5.91 12.79 -14.76
N SER A 113 6.33 13.90 -15.40
CA SER A 113 6.47 13.92 -16.86
C SER A 113 7.57 12.98 -17.34
N LYS A 114 8.71 12.95 -16.63
CA LYS A 114 9.84 12.04 -16.90
C LYS A 114 9.49 10.57 -16.61
N LEU A 115 8.81 10.33 -15.49
CA LEU A 115 8.32 9.02 -15.09
C LEU A 115 7.29 8.49 -16.09
N PHE A 116 6.33 9.32 -16.47
CA PHE A 116 5.32 8.98 -17.47
C PHE A 116 5.98 8.62 -18.81
N ARG A 117 6.91 9.46 -19.30
CA ARG A 117 7.61 9.17 -20.56
C ARG A 117 8.46 7.90 -20.49
N SER A 118 9.15 7.67 -19.38
CA SER A 118 9.97 6.45 -19.22
C SER A 118 9.11 5.19 -19.12
N LEU A 119 7.97 5.26 -18.42
CA LEU A 119 7.00 4.16 -18.35
C LEU A 119 6.34 3.89 -19.71
N GLU A 120 5.94 4.94 -20.44
CA GLU A 120 5.39 4.83 -21.80
C GLU A 120 6.35 4.08 -22.74
N LEU A 121 7.62 4.48 -22.76
CA LEU A 121 8.65 3.84 -23.58
C LEU A 121 8.92 2.39 -23.14
N SER A 122 8.88 2.12 -21.84
CA SER A 122 9.06 0.76 -21.31
C SER A 122 7.91 -0.19 -21.65
N LEU A 123 6.69 0.33 -21.71
CA LEU A 123 5.45 -0.40 -21.96
C LEU A 123 5.03 -0.36 -23.43
N ALA A 124 5.82 0.28 -24.31
CA ALA A 124 5.53 0.48 -25.74
C ALA A 124 5.22 -0.81 -26.53
N ARG A 125 5.58 -1.99 -26.00
CA ARG A 125 5.31 -3.30 -26.62
C ARG A 125 3.95 -3.88 -26.24
N LEU A 126 3.28 -3.34 -25.23
CA LEU A 126 1.96 -3.81 -24.80
C LEU A 126 0.86 -3.19 -25.68
N PRO A 127 -0.20 -3.94 -25.99
CA PRO A 127 -1.39 -3.37 -26.63
C PRO A 127 -2.03 -2.37 -25.66
N GLY A 128 -2.37 -1.17 -26.15
CA GLY A 128 -2.87 -0.11 -25.27
C GLY A 128 -1.78 0.60 -24.44
N ALA A 129 -0.51 0.55 -24.87
CA ALA A 129 0.66 1.01 -24.11
C ALA A 129 0.50 2.37 -23.41
N LEU A 130 -0.11 3.37 -24.06
CA LEU A 130 -0.33 4.69 -23.46
C LEU A 130 -1.28 4.63 -22.26
N ALA A 131 -2.43 3.97 -22.40
CA ALA A 131 -3.38 3.82 -21.31
C ALA A 131 -2.83 2.94 -20.19
N VAL A 132 -2.07 1.89 -20.51
CA VAL A 132 -1.39 1.05 -19.51
C VAL A 132 -0.33 1.87 -18.77
N ALA A 133 0.48 2.65 -19.48
CA ALA A 133 1.48 3.53 -18.87
C ALA A 133 0.83 4.58 -17.96
N THR A 134 -0.31 5.14 -18.35
CA THR A 134 -1.09 6.03 -17.48
C THR A 134 -1.56 5.32 -16.22
N LEU A 135 -2.15 4.12 -16.32
CA LEU A 135 -2.62 3.37 -15.14
C LEU A 135 -1.47 3.00 -14.19
N VAL A 136 -0.33 2.57 -14.74
CA VAL A 136 0.88 2.26 -13.95
C VAL A 136 1.43 3.52 -13.29
N THR A 137 1.49 4.63 -14.02
CA THR A 137 1.93 5.93 -13.47
C THR A 137 0.99 6.37 -12.36
N CYS A 138 -0.33 6.25 -12.56
CA CYS A 138 -1.33 6.53 -11.53
C CYS A 138 -1.17 5.64 -10.30
N ALA A 139 -0.93 4.34 -10.46
CA ALA A 139 -0.77 3.41 -9.34
C ALA A 139 0.50 3.72 -8.53
N ILE A 140 1.61 4.03 -9.19
CA ILE A 140 2.85 4.45 -8.52
C ILE A 140 2.64 5.78 -7.82
N PHE A 141 2.02 6.75 -8.49
CA PHE A 141 1.87 8.10 -7.96
C PHE A 141 0.76 8.20 -6.89
N ALA A 142 -0.21 7.28 -6.91
CA ALA A 142 -1.20 7.07 -5.88
C ALA A 142 -0.53 6.87 -4.51
N THR A 143 0.56 6.09 -4.47
CA THR A 143 1.34 5.87 -3.24
C THR A 143 2.10 7.11 -2.76
N ALA A 144 2.33 8.10 -3.62
CA ALA A 144 3.02 9.32 -3.23
C ALA A 144 2.06 10.41 -2.74
N THR A 145 0.85 10.49 -3.30
CA THR A 145 -0.06 11.62 -3.08
C THR A 145 -1.29 11.28 -2.26
N GLY A 146 -1.88 10.10 -2.43
CA GLY A 146 -3.15 9.75 -1.79
C GLY A 146 -4.34 10.67 -2.15
N ILE A 147 -4.21 11.56 -3.16
CA ILE A 147 -5.19 12.59 -3.52
C ILE A 147 -5.71 12.37 -4.94
N VAL A 148 -6.94 11.87 -5.06
CA VAL A 148 -7.55 11.53 -6.36
C VAL A 148 -7.59 12.74 -7.31
N GLY A 149 -8.04 13.90 -6.81
CA GLY A 149 -8.25 15.09 -7.64
C GLY A 149 -6.98 15.55 -8.36
N ALA A 150 -5.85 15.61 -7.63
CA ALA A 150 -4.55 16.04 -8.18
C ALA A 150 -4.02 15.08 -9.25
N VAL A 151 -4.05 13.77 -8.98
CA VAL A 151 -3.58 12.77 -9.96
C VAL A 151 -4.41 12.82 -11.24
N VAL A 152 -5.73 12.94 -11.12
CA VAL A 152 -6.65 13.00 -12.27
C VAL A 152 -6.42 14.27 -13.08
N THR A 153 -6.27 15.45 -12.45
CA THR A 153 -6.06 16.70 -13.19
C THR A 153 -4.73 16.69 -13.93
N LEU A 154 -3.65 16.22 -13.30
CA LEU A 154 -2.34 16.11 -13.93
C LEU A 154 -2.32 15.13 -15.10
N MET A 155 -2.83 13.91 -14.89
CA MET A 155 -2.89 12.92 -15.97
C MET A 155 -3.86 13.37 -17.06
N GLY A 156 -4.91 14.13 -16.71
CA GLY A 156 -5.77 14.82 -17.65
C GLY A 156 -5.05 15.85 -18.51
N LEU A 157 -4.08 16.58 -17.97
CA LEU A 157 -3.30 17.57 -18.72
C LEU A 157 -2.14 16.93 -19.50
N LEU A 158 -1.55 15.84 -18.99
CA LEU A 158 -0.35 15.21 -19.56
C LEU A 158 -0.69 14.05 -20.49
N ALA A 159 -1.48 13.08 -20.03
CA ALA A 159 -1.73 11.83 -20.74
C ALA A 159 -2.92 11.91 -21.70
N PHE A 160 -3.99 12.62 -21.34
CA PHE A 160 -5.19 12.71 -22.18
C PHE A 160 -4.90 13.28 -23.58
N PRO A 161 -4.16 14.41 -23.74
CA PRO A 161 -3.85 14.94 -25.07
C PRO A 161 -2.96 14.00 -25.88
N ALA A 162 -2.03 13.28 -25.23
CA ALA A 162 -1.16 12.31 -25.88
C ALA A 162 -1.95 11.09 -26.40
N MET A 163 -2.92 10.59 -25.63
CA MET A 163 -3.82 9.51 -26.04
C MET A 163 -4.68 9.92 -27.25
N LEU A 164 -5.25 11.12 -27.23
CA LEU A 164 -6.08 11.61 -28.34
C LEU A 164 -5.26 11.81 -29.63
N LYS A 165 -4.04 12.35 -29.53
CA LYS A 165 -3.12 12.47 -30.68
C LYS A 165 -2.77 11.10 -31.28
N SER A 166 -2.69 10.08 -30.44
CA SER A 166 -2.42 8.71 -30.86
C SER A 166 -3.67 7.97 -31.37
N GLY A 167 -4.85 8.61 -31.39
CA GLY A 167 -6.08 8.03 -31.90
C GLY A 167 -6.87 7.15 -30.92
N TYR A 168 -6.68 7.33 -29.61
CA TYR A 168 -7.50 6.64 -28.59
C TYR A 168 -8.91 7.20 -28.53
N ASP A 169 -9.88 6.34 -28.18
CA ASP A 169 -11.25 6.78 -27.90
C ASP A 169 -11.34 7.62 -26.63
N VAL A 170 -12.08 8.73 -26.71
CA VAL A 170 -12.27 9.69 -25.62
C VAL A 170 -12.78 9.03 -24.33
N ARG A 171 -13.71 8.08 -24.44
CA ARG A 171 -14.32 7.43 -23.26
C ARG A 171 -13.34 6.49 -22.59
N LEU A 172 -12.56 5.75 -23.39
CA LEU A 172 -11.52 4.87 -22.85
C LEU A 172 -10.41 5.68 -22.17
N SER A 173 -9.96 6.78 -22.78
CA SER A 173 -8.94 7.66 -22.20
C SER A 173 -9.42 8.34 -20.92
N ALA A 174 -10.63 8.91 -20.92
CA ALA A 174 -11.21 9.52 -19.72
C ALA A 174 -11.42 8.47 -18.62
N GLY A 175 -11.91 7.28 -18.98
CA GLY A 175 -12.10 6.15 -18.07
C GLY A 175 -10.78 5.68 -17.44
N ALA A 176 -9.71 5.53 -18.23
CA ALA A 176 -8.41 5.09 -17.74
C ALA A 176 -7.80 6.11 -16.75
N ILE A 177 -7.89 7.41 -17.05
CA ILE A 177 -7.37 8.47 -16.17
C ILE A 177 -8.17 8.57 -14.87
N THR A 178 -9.50 8.55 -14.96
CA THR A 178 -10.37 8.66 -13.78
C THR A 178 -10.26 7.40 -12.90
N ALA A 179 -10.28 6.20 -13.49
CA ALA A 179 -10.09 4.95 -12.75
C ALA A 179 -8.69 4.86 -12.12
N GLY A 180 -7.65 5.26 -12.87
CA GLY A 180 -6.28 5.30 -12.38
C GLY A 180 -6.12 6.26 -11.20
N GLY A 181 -6.68 7.47 -11.29
CA GLY A 181 -6.60 8.45 -10.20
C GLY A 181 -7.30 7.99 -8.92
N CYS A 182 -8.41 7.26 -9.02
CA CYS A 182 -9.10 6.69 -7.86
C CYS A 182 -8.29 5.64 -7.09
N LEU A 183 -7.22 5.08 -7.68
CA LEU A 183 -6.30 4.19 -6.97
C LEU A 183 -5.60 4.87 -5.79
N GLY A 184 -5.49 6.22 -5.79
CA GLY A 184 -4.97 7.01 -4.66
C GLY A 184 -5.70 6.80 -3.34
N ILE A 185 -6.96 6.32 -3.38
CA ILE A 185 -7.72 6.00 -2.16
C ILE A 185 -7.23 4.69 -1.55
N LEU A 186 -6.81 3.74 -2.37
CA LEU A 186 -6.57 2.35 -1.95
C LEU A 186 -5.10 2.03 -1.72
N ILE A 187 -4.18 2.58 -2.53
CA ILE A 187 -2.77 2.18 -2.48
C ILE A 187 -2.04 3.06 -1.43
N PRO A 188 -1.53 2.47 -0.33
CA PRO A 188 -0.89 3.24 0.74
C PRO A 188 0.46 3.88 0.36
N PRO A 189 0.88 4.96 1.05
CA PRO A 189 0.13 5.77 2.02
C PRO A 189 -1.04 6.55 1.38
N SER A 190 -2.21 6.54 2.02
CA SER A 190 -3.41 7.21 1.51
C SER A 190 -4.04 8.11 2.58
N VAL A 191 -4.15 9.40 2.26
CA VAL A 191 -4.82 10.41 3.10
C VAL A 191 -6.26 9.99 3.42
N MET A 192 -6.96 9.37 2.47
CA MET A 192 -8.34 8.93 2.68
C MET A 192 -8.44 7.81 3.71
N LEU A 193 -7.51 6.85 3.71
CA LEU A 193 -7.46 5.79 4.72
C LEU A 193 -7.03 6.33 6.10
N ILE A 194 -6.19 7.36 6.15
CA ILE A 194 -5.86 8.07 7.40
C ILE A 194 -7.11 8.71 7.99
N VAL A 195 -7.85 9.48 7.19
CA VAL A 195 -9.11 10.12 7.63
C VAL A 195 -10.12 9.07 8.08
N TYR A 196 -10.26 7.97 7.31
CA TYR A 196 -11.15 6.88 7.68
C TYR A 196 -10.73 6.21 8.99
N GLY A 197 -9.44 5.89 9.16
CA GLY A 197 -8.90 5.31 10.40
C GLY A 197 -9.13 6.21 11.62
N ALA A 198 -8.80 7.50 11.49
CA ALA A 198 -8.97 8.49 12.55
C ALA A 198 -10.44 8.70 12.94
N THR A 199 -11.37 8.64 11.98
CA THR A 199 -12.80 8.83 12.24
C THR A 199 -13.50 7.57 12.74
N ALA A 200 -13.09 6.39 12.26
CA ALA A 200 -13.62 5.10 12.68
C ALA A 200 -12.96 4.55 13.95
N GLY A 201 -11.89 5.18 14.45
CA GLY A 201 -11.16 4.73 15.63
C GLY A 201 -10.40 3.42 15.41
N VAL A 202 -10.04 3.11 14.16
CA VAL A 202 -9.30 1.90 13.79
C VAL A 202 -7.86 2.25 13.40
N SER A 203 -6.95 1.28 13.54
CA SER A 203 -5.55 1.49 13.21
C SER A 203 -5.35 1.76 11.72
N VAL A 204 -4.72 2.90 11.39
CA VAL A 204 -4.34 3.26 10.01
C VAL A 204 -3.40 2.22 9.41
N VAL A 205 -2.51 1.64 10.23
CA VAL A 205 -1.56 0.62 9.77
C VAL A 205 -2.30 -0.64 9.30
N GLN A 206 -3.33 -1.05 10.04
CA GLN A 206 -4.16 -2.20 9.65
C GLN A 206 -4.97 -1.89 8.38
N LEU A 207 -5.50 -0.68 8.26
CA LEU A 207 -6.17 -0.24 7.03
C LEU A 207 -5.22 -0.25 5.84
N TYR A 208 -3.98 0.19 6.00
CA TYR A 208 -2.97 0.14 4.96
C TYR A 208 -2.65 -1.30 4.55
N ALA A 209 -2.40 -2.18 5.51
CA ALA A 209 -2.16 -3.59 5.25
C ALA A 209 -3.35 -4.25 4.52
N GLY A 210 -4.57 -3.96 4.96
CA GLY A 210 -5.81 -4.48 4.37
C GLY A 210 -6.12 -3.91 2.98
N ALA A 211 -5.77 -2.66 2.70
CA ALA A 211 -6.02 -2.00 1.42
C ALA A 211 -4.96 -2.28 0.35
N PHE A 212 -3.75 -2.68 0.76
CA PHE A 212 -2.63 -2.92 -0.15
C PHE A 212 -2.95 -3.95 -1.25
N PHE A 213 -3.47 -5.12 -0.86
CA PHE A 213 -3.83 -6.17 -1.82
C PHE A 213 -5.00 -5.75 -2.74
N PRO A 214 -6.15 -5.25 -2.24
CA PRO A 214 -7.22 -4.73 -3.09
C PRO A 214 -6.76 -3.63 -4.05
N GLY A 215 -5.88 -2.73 -3.61
CA GLY A 215 -5.34 -1.65 -4.44
C GLY A 215 -4.53 -2.17 -5.63
N LEU A 216 -3.59 -3.08 -5.38
CA LEU A 216 -2.80 -3.72 -6.44
C LEU A 216 -3.65 -4.61 -7.35
N MET A 217 -4.62 -5.32 -6.77
CA MET A 217 -5.57 -6.14 -7.52
C MET A 217 -6.38 -5.27 -8.50
N LEU A 218 -6.95 -4.15 -8.04
CA LEU A 218 -7.71 -3.24 -8.90
C LEU A 218 -6.83 -2.60 -9.98
N ALA A 219 -5.61 -2.17 -9.65
CA ALA A 219 -4.67 -1.67 -10.64
C ALA A 219 -4.38 -2.72 -11.73
N GLY A 220 -4.15 -3.97 -11.32
CA GLY A 220 -3.96 -5.11 -12.23
C GLY A 220 -5.19 -5.38 -13.10
N LEU A 221 -6.39 -5.36 -12.53
CA LEU A 221 -7.64 -5.54 -13.26
C LEU A 221 -7.88 -4.42 -14.28
N TYR A 222 -7.57 -3.17 -13.95
CA TYR A 222 -7.67 -2.04 -14.90
C TYR A 222 -6.68 -2.17 -16.05
N ILE A 223 -5.43 -2.54 -15.76
CA ILE A 223 -4.41 -2.78 -16.79
C ILE A 223 -4.84 -3.94 -17.70
N LEU A 224 -5.30 -5.04 -17.11
CA LEU A 224 -5.77 -6.21 -17.85
C LEU A 224 -6.97 -5.86 -18.73
N TYR A 225 -7.94 -5.11 -18.20
CA TYR A 225 -9.08 -4.62 -18.96
C TYR A 225 -8.64 -3.81 -20.19
N VAL A 226 -7.72 -2.85 -20.02
CA VAL A 226 -7.20 -2.04 -21.13
C VAL A 226 -6.48 -2.92 -22.17
N ILE A 227 -5.66 -3.87 -21.73
CA ILE A 227 -4.94 -4.80 -22.61
C ILE A 227 -5.93 -5.66 -23.42
N ILE A 228 -6.97 -6.18 -22.77
CA ILE A 228 -8.01 -6.99 -23.41
C ILE A 228 -8.79 -6.14 -24.43
N VAL A 229 -9.22 -4.94 -24.05
CA VAL A 229 -9.94 -4.02 -24.94
C VAL A 229 -9.06 -3.63 -26.13
N ALA A 230 -7.78 -3.34 -25.92
CA ALA A 230 -6.86 -3.01 -27.00
C ALA A 230 -6.62 -4.19 -27.96
N LYS A 231 -6.64 -5.43 -27.48
CA LYS A 231 -6.56 -6.62 -28.34
C LYS A 231 -7.86 -6.90 -29.10
N LEU A 232 -9.02 -6.80 -28.44
CA LEU A 232 -10.33 -7.10 -29.03
C LEU A 232 -10.84 -5.99 -29.95
N LYS A 233 -10.54 -4.73 -29.62
CA LYS A 233 -10.97 -3.54 -30.34
C LYS A 233 -9.78 -2.58 -30.56
N PRO A 234 -8.89 -2.91 -31.52
CA PRO A 234 -7.69 -2.10 -31.79
C PRO A 234 -7.99 -0.65 -32.18
N HIS A 235 -9.19 -0.37 -32.71
CA HIS A 235 -9.62 0.99 -33.06
C HIS A 235 -9.82 1.91 -31.85
N LEU A 236 -10.06 1.38 -30.65
CA LEU A 236 -10.25 2.18 -29.43
C LEU A 236 -8.93 2.55 -28.75
N ALA A 237 -7.89 1.74 -28.97
CA ALA A 237 -6.57 1.89 -28.37
C ALA A 237 -5.49 1.41 -29.37
N PRO A 238 -5.24 2.19 -30.44
CA PRO A 238 -4.28 1.81 -31.45
C PRO A 238 -2.86 1.70 -30.87
N PRO A 239 -2.03 0.80 -31.41
CA PRO A 239 -0.64 0.69 -30.99
C PRO A 239 0.15 1.93 -31.42
N LEU A 240 1.05 2.40 -30.54
CA LEU A 240 1.94 3.54 -30.81
C LEU A 240 2.65 3.39 -32.17
N PRO A 241 2.71 4.41 -33.04
CA PRO A 241 3.48 4.39 -34.28
C PRO A 241 4.98 4.12 -34.02
N MET A 242 5.67 3.47 -34.96
CA MET A 242 7.09 3.11 -34.80
C MET A 242 8.01 4.32 -34.59
N GLU A 243 7.64 5.50 -35.09
CA GLU A 243 8.40 6.75 -34.93
C GLU A 243 8.40 7.28 -33.50
N GLU A 244 7.27 7.20 -32.78
CA GLU A 244 7.17 7.67 -31.39
C GLU A 244 7.82 6.70 -30.38
N ARG A 245 8.11 5.47 -30.82
CA ARG A 245 8.86 4.46 -30.07
C ARG A 245 10.38 4.63 -30.19
N HIS A 246 10.86 5.59 -30.98
CA HIS A 246 12.28 5.81 -31.15
C HIS A 246 12.89 6.42 -29.89
N VAL A 247 13.92 5.76 -29.36
CA VAL A 247 14.74 6.28 -28.27
C VAL A 247 16.09 6.65 -28.87
N GLU A 248 16.46 7.92 -28.77
CA GLU A 248 17.76 8.38 -29.25
C GLU A 248 18.87 7.77 -28.40
N LEU A 249 19.73 6.99 -29.05
CA LEU A 249 20.89 6.39 -28.39
C LEU A 249 22.06 7.40 -28.30
N PRO A 250 22.80 7.43 -27.18
CA PRO A 250 24.06 8.16 -27.08
C PRO A 250 25.06 7.75 -28.17
N ALA A 251 25.94 8.66 -28.59
CA ALA A 251 26.90 8.41 -29.68
C ALA A 251 27.75 7.15 -29.44
N GLU A 252 28.21 6.94 -28.21
CA GLU A 252 29.02 5.78 -27.81
C GLU A 252 28.20 4.47 -27.85
N ALA A 253 26.92 4.51 -27.45
CA ALA A 253 26.01 3.36 -27.52
C ALA A 253 25.63 3.01 -28.96
N LYS A 254 25.46 4.00 -29.84
CA LYS A 254 25.26 3.79 -31.29
C LYS A 254 26.45 3.06 -31.90
N VAL A 255 27.68 3.51 -31.61
CA VAL A 255 28.90 2.86 -32.10
C VAL A 255 29.00 1.39 -31.64
N LEU A 256 28.65 1.08 -30.39
CA LEU A 256 28.66 -0.29 -29.87
C LEU A 256 27.56 -1.17 -30.49
N ASN A 257 26.37 -0.61 -30.64
CA ASN A 257 25.21 -1.28 -31.24
C ASN A 257 25.49 -1.65 -32.70
N ASP A 258 26.12 -0.75 -33.46
CA ASP A 258 26.34 -0.91 -34.88
C ASP A 258 27.59 -1.77 -35.19
N ARG A 259 28.63 -1.73 -34.33
CA ARG A 259 29.91 -2.44 -34.57
C ARG A 259 30.03 -3.81 -33.91
N LEU A 260 29.35 -4.08 -32.80
CA LEU A 260 29.53 -5.35 -32.06
C LEU A 260 28.29 -6.23 -32.02
N SER A 261 27.22 -5.75 -31.41
CA SER A 261 26.01 -6.53 -31.19
C SER A 261 24.88 -5.63 -30.71
N HIS A 262 23.66 -5.95 -31.12
CA HIS A 262 22.45 -5.33 -30.58
C HIS A 262 22.20 -5.63 -29.08
N ARG A 263 22.85 -6.65 -28.52
CA ARG A 263 22.73 -7.02 -27.10
C ARG A 263 23.76 -6.27 -26.26
N ALA A 264 23.30 -5.57 -25.22
CA ALA A 264 24.13 -4.67 -24.43
C ALA A 264 25.24 -5.40 -23.65
N LEU A 265 24.92 -6.50 -22.97
CA LEU A 265 25.87 -7.22 -22.10
C LEU A 265 27.10 -7.78 -22.86
N PRO A 266 26.96 -8.57 -23.94
CA PRO A 266 28.13 -9.08 -24.67
C PRO A 266 28.90 -7.99 -25.41
N ALA A 267 28.23 -6.92 -25.88
CA ALA A 267 28.88 -5.79 -26.52
C ALA A 267 29.74 -5.00 -25.52
N LEU A 268 29.22 -4.72 -24.32
CA LEU A 268 29.95 -4.04 -23.25
C LEU A 268 31.10 -4.89 -22.72
N ALA A 269 30.92 -6.22 -22.58
CA ALA A 269 31.99 -7.11 -22.12
C ALA A 269 33.16 -7.12 -23.10
N ARG A 270 32.86 -7.18 -24.40
CA ARG A 270 33.88 -7.06 -25.46
C ARG A 270 34.49 -5.65 -25.54
N ALA A 271 33.73 -4.60 -25.23
CA ALA A 271 34.23 -3.23 -25.18
C ALA A 271 35.15 -2.94 -24.00
N ILE A 272 35.00 -3.67 -22.88
CA ILE A 272 35.93 -3.60 -21.74
C ILE A 272 37.25 -4.31 -22.09
N GLY A 273 37.16 -5.48 -22.74
CA GLY A 273 38.32 -6.27 -23.16
C GLY A 273 39.08 -5.69 -24.36
N GLY A 274 38.39 -5.05 -25.31
CA GLY A 274 38.96 -4.48 -26.54
C GLY A 274 39.15 -2.96 -26.49
N LYS A 275 39.98 -2.41 -27.38
CA LYS A 275 40.03 -0.96 -27.64
C LYS A 275 39.17 -0.64 -28.87
N ILE A 276 37.95 -0.16 -28.66
CA ILE A 276 37.06 0.25 -29.76
C ILE A 276 37.21 1.76 -29.98
N PRO A 277 37.49 2.23 -31.21
CA PRO A 277 37.59 3.66 -31.49
C PRO A 277 36.25 4.35 -31.26
N GLY A 278 36.22 5.38 -30.41
CA GLY A 278 35.03 6.19 -30.11
C GLY A 278 34.27 5.79 -28.84
N VAL A 279 34.76 4.81 -28.06
CA VAL A 279 34.17 4.43 -26.76
C VAL A 279 35.25 4.39 -25.70
N GLY A 280 35.15 5.24 -24.67
CA GLY A 280 36.09 5.22 -23.54
C GLY A 280 35.92 3.98 -22.68
N ARG A 281 37.02 3.38 -22.19
CA ARG A 281 36.97 2.26 -21.23
C ARG A 281 36.16 2.61 -19.96
N GLY A 282 36.20 3.86 -19.52
CA GLY A 282 35.41 4.35 -18.39
C GLY A 282 33.90 4.34 -18.64
N TYR A 283 33.47 4.66 -19.87
CA TYR A 283 32.06 4.55 -20.26
C TYR A 283 31.61 3.10 -20.26
N ALA A 284 32.36 2.20 -20.90
CA ALA A 284 32.03 0.78 -20.97
C ALA A 284 31.94 0.12 -19.58
N LEU A 285 32.85 0.47 -18.65
CA LEU A 285 32.81 -0.01 -17.26
C LEU A 285 31.60 0.52 -16.49
N ARG A 286 31.27 1.81 -16.61
CA ARG A 286 30.11 2.41 -15.94
C ARG A 286 28.80 1.81 -16.43
N GLU A 287 28.66 1.68 -17.76
CA GLU A 287 27.49 1.05 -18.38
C GLU A 287 27.38 -0.42 -18.00
N MET A 288 28.49 -1.15 -17.94
CA MET A 288 28.49 -2.53 -17.44
C MET A 288 28.04 -2.61 -15.98
N ALA A 289 28.59 -1.77 -15.09
CA ALA A 289 28.18 -1.71 -13.69
C ALA A 289 26.67 -1.44 -13.56
N LEU A 290 26.13 -0.53 -14.37
CA LEU A 290 24.71 -0.23 -14.42
C LEU A 290 23.88 -1.43 -14.91
N THR A 291 24.34 -2.13 -15.95
CA THR A 291 23.64 -3.33 -16.45
C THR A 291 23.62 -4.47 -15.43
N LEU A 292 24.63 -4.56 -14.57
CA LEU A 292 24.71 -5.57 -13.50
C LEU A 292 23.85 -5.23 -12.27
N LEU A 293 23.39 -3.98 -12.14
CA LEU A 293 22.64 -3.49 -10.98
C LEU A 293 21.39 -4.35 -10.65
N PRO A 294 20.53 -4.75 -11.62
CA PRO A 294 19.39 -5.63 -11.32
C PRO A 294 19.80 -7.00 -10.77
N ALA A 295 20.87 -7.61 -11.28
CA ALA A 295 21.38 -8.88 -10.77
C ALA A 295 21.94 -8.74 -9.35
N LEU A 296 22.70 -7.67 -9.10
CA LEU A 296 23.22 -7.37 -7.77
C LEU A 296 22.09 -7.12 -6.76
N ALA A 297 21.06 -6.37 -7.15
CA ALA A 297 19.89 -6.11 -6.30
C ALA A 297 19.13 -7.40 -5.97
N LEU A 298 18.96 -8.30 -6.95
CA LEU A 298 18.31 -9.58 -6.75
C LEU A 298 19.15 -10.52 -5.88
N LEU A 299 20.48 -10.54 -6.06
CA LEU A 299 21.39 -11.27 -5.17
C LEU A 299 21.32 -10.74 -3.74
N ALA A 300 21.29 -9.42 -3.55
CA ALA A 300 21.13 -8.81 -2.23
C ALA A 300 19.77 -9.16 -1.61
N MET A 301 18.69 -9.18 -2.38
CA MET A 301 17.36 -9.58 -1.92
C MET A 301 17.30 -11.06 -1.54
N LEU A 302 17.90 -11.95 -2.34
CA LEU A 302 18.03 -13.38 -2.02
C LEU A 302 18.91 -13.61 -0.79
N ALA A 303 20.03 -12.90 -0.67
CA ALA A 303 20.89 -12.98 0.51
C ALA A 303 20.17 -12.45 1.76
N GLY A 304 19.40 -11.38 1.65
CA GLY A 304 18.60 -10.83 2.74
C GLY A 304 17.48 -11.78 3.17
N THR A 305 16.71 -12.31 2.22
CA THR A 305 15.65 -13.30 2.50
C THR A 305 16.22 -14.58 3.08
N TRP A 306 17.35 -15.07 2.58
CA TRP A 306 18.11 -16.16 3.20
C TRP A 306 18.50 -15.82 4.63
N HIS A 307 19.11 -14.65 4.85
CA HIS A 307 19.54 -14.22 6.17
C HIS A 307 18.36 -14.10 7.15
N LEU A 308 17.19 -13.63 6.72
CA LEU A 308 15.99 -13.56 7.56
C LEU A 308 15.40 -14.95 7.83
N ALA A 309 15.35 -15.82 6.81
CA ALA A 309 14.78 -17.15 6.91
C ALA A 309 15.63 -18.12 7.74
N THR A 310 16.96 -17.95 7.73
CA THR A 310 17.90 -18.77 8.49
C THR A 310 18.34 -18.14 9.81
N ARG A 311 17.64 -17.09 10.31
CA ARG A 311 17.95 -16.56 11.64
C ARG A 311 17.66 -17.66 12.67
N PRO A 312 18.56 -17.90 13.64
CA PRO A 312 18.27 -18.81 14.73
C PRO A 312 16.98 -18.35 15.41
N ALA A 313 16.07 -19.30 15.67
CA ALA A 313 14.84 -18.99 16.37
C ALA A 313 15.19 -18.30 17.70
N PRO A 314 14.49 -17.22 18.10
CA PRO A 314 14.70 -16.64 19.41
C PRO A 314 14.50 -17.77 20.43
N VAL A 315 15.51 -17.97 21.28
CA VAL A 315 15.37 -18.85 22.43
C VAL A 315 14.43 -18.12 23.38
N ASP A 316 13.13 -18.44 23.31
CA ASP A 316 12.19 -18.02 24.33
C ASP A 316 12.68 -18.65 25.64
N ASP A 317 13.14 -17.81 26.56
CA ASP A 317 13.64 -18.26 27.86
C ASP A 317 12.44 -18.74 28.69
N VAL A 318 12.12 -20.03 28.56
CA VAL A 318 10.96 -20.66 29.20
C VAL A 318 11.19 -20.86 30.71
N GLN A 319 12.32 -20.41 31.27
CA GLN A 319 12.69 -20.56 32.70
C GLN A 319 11.80 -19.82 33.70
N GLY A 320 10.67 -19.26 33.28
CA GLY A 320 9.64 -18.70 34.17
C GLY A 320 8.19 -18.98 33.77
N LEU A 321 7.94 -19.80 32.73
CA LEU A 321 6.58 -20.12 32.29
C LEU A 321 6.09 -21.38 33.00
N VAL A 322 5.31 -21.19 34.06
CA VAL A 322 4.52 -22.25 34.70
C VAL A 322 3.46 -22.72 33.71
N ALA A 323 3.44 -24.02 33.41
CA ALA A 323 2.38 -24.64 32.62
C ALA A 323 1.04 -24.43 33.34
N MET A 324 0.07 -23.83 32.64
CA MET A 324 -1.27 -23.64 33.19
C MET A 324 -1.96 -25.01 33.29
N GLY A 325 -1.86 -25.65 34.46
CA GLY A 325 -2.50 -26.93 34.76
C GLY A 325 -1.83 -27.83 35.80
N GLU A 326 -0.61 -27.54 36.26
CA GLU A 326 0.17 -28.51 37.06
C GLU A 326 0.70 -27.95 38.38
N GLN A 327 -0.17 -27.30 39.16
CA GLN A 327 0.15 -27.02 40.58
C GLN A 327 -1.11 -26.95 41.44
N LEU A 328 -1.64 -28.12 41.78
CA LEU A 328 -2.52 -28.31 42.93
C LEU A 328 -1.97 -29.49 43.75
N GLY A 329 -1.07 -29.14 44.68
CA GLY A 329 -0.51 -30.03 45.67
C GLY A 329 0.19 -29.21 46.73
N GLU A 330 -0.57 -28.90 47.81
CA GLU A 330 -0.11 -28.56 49.17
C GLU A 330 0.90 -27.39 49.28
N SER A 331 0.58 -26.23 49.85
CA SER A 331 0.05 -26.04 51.19
C SER A 331 0.02 -24.52 51.48
N ALA A 332 -1.09 -24.01 51.99
CA ALA A 332 -1.12 -22.69 52.62
C ALA A 332 -2.17 -22.70 53.74
N GLU A 333 -1.69 -22.86 54.98
CA GLU A 333 -2.46 -22.63 56.19
C GLU A 333 -2.79 -21.13 56.35
N SER A 334 -4.06 -20.89 56.66
CA SER A 334 -4.62 -19.85 57.54
C SER A 334 -4.34 -18.36 57.27
N ALA A 335 -5.36 -17.66 56.77
CA ALA A 335 -6.06 -16.62 57.54
C ALA A 335 -7.16 -15.93 56.71
N GLY A 336 -8.35 -15.75 57.32
CA GLY A 336 -9.30 -14.69 56.93
C GLY A 336 -10.57 -15.20 56.27
N GLY A 337 -11.60 -15.39 57.09
CA GLY A 337 -12.88 -16.00 56.75
C GLY A 337 -13.83 -15.16 55.91
N LEU A 338 -14.92 -15.80 55.50
CA LEU A 338 -16.30 -15.31 55.49
C LEU A 338 -17.20 -16.55 55.33
N ALA A 339 -18.20 -16.66 56.21
CA ALA A 339 -19.06 -17.82 56.36
C ALA A 339 -20.23 -17.83 55.36
N GLU A 340 -20.60 -19.02 54.87
CA GLU A 340 -21.92 -19.31 54.28
C GLU A 340 -22.70 -20.26 55.21
N PRO A 341 -24.05 -20.16 55.24
CA PRO A 341 -24.87 -20.84 56.24
C PRO A 341 -25.11 -22.32 55.86
N PRO A 342 -25.45 -23.20 56.83
CA PRO A 342 -25.62 -24.61 56.58
C PRO A 342 -27.06 -24.93 56.14
N SER A 343 -27.20 -25.98 55.35
CA SER A 343 -28.42 -26.80 55.37
C SER A 343 -28.02 -28.27 55.25
N ASP A 344 -28.45 -29.01 56.26
CA ASP A 344 -28.04 -30.35 56.64
C ASP A 344 -28.28 -31.46 55.62
N GLU A 345 -27.47 -32.50 55.82
CA GLU A 345 -27.51 -33.84 55.24
C GLU A 345 -28.88 -34.53 55.45
N ASP A 346 -29.22 -35.44 54.52
CA ASP A 346 -29.26 -36.89 54.78
C ASP A 346 -30.27 -37.60 53.87
N ALA A 347 -29.79 -38.47 52.99
CA ALA A 347 -30.50 -39.70 52.62
C ALA A 347 -29.55 -40.74 51.98
N LYS A 348 -29.58 -41.92 52.62
CA LYS A 348 -28.82 -43.16 52.44
C LYS A 348 -29.01 -43.93 51.12
N GLU A 349 -28.05 -44.84 50.92
CA GLU A 349 -28.14 -46.22 50.38
C GLU A 349 -28.73 -46.48 48.98
N ALA A 350 -27.93 -47.12 48.11
CA ALA A 350 -28.06 -48.56 47.78
C ALA A 350 -27.40 -48.90 46.42
N ALA A 351 -26.94 -50.15 46.33
CA ALA A 351 -26.22 -50.77 45.22
C ALA A 351 -27.02 -50.94 43.92
N ALA A 352 -26.35 -51.03 42.76
CA ALA A 352 -26.55 -52.06 41.73
C ALA A 352 -25.65 -51.86 40.47
N GLU A 353 -24.92 -52.93 40.14
CA GLU A 353 -24.56 -53.52 38.82
C GLU A 353 -24.44 -52.71 37.50
N GLY A 354 -23.38 -53.08 36.76
CA GLY A 354 -23.27 -53.04 35.28
C GLY A 354 -22.46 -51.86 34.75
N LEU A 355 -21.42 -51.98 33.92
CA LEU A 355 -20.98 -53.02 33.00
C LEU A 355 -19.45 -52.99 32.85
N LYS A 356 -18.88 -54.17 32.53
CA LYS A 356 -17.48 -54.39 32.12
C LYS A 356 -17.19 -53.80 30.74
N GLU A 357 -16.07 -53.10 30.61
CA GLU A 357 -15.28 -53.03 29.37
C GLU A 357 -14.33 -54.25 29.29
N PRO A 358 -14.10 -54.86 28.12
CA PRO A 358 -13.17 -55.96 27.97
C PRO A 358 -11.71 -55.48 27.77
N PRO A 359 -10.75 -56.39 27.99
CA PRO A 359 -9.46 -56.06 28.59
C PRO A 359 -8.27 -56.20 27.61
N GLY A 360 -7.17 -55.55 27.98
CA GLY A 360 -5.83 -55.85 27.50
C GLY A 360 -4.83 -55.07 28.38
N ALA A 361 -4.58 -55.53 29.60
CA ALA A 361 -3.38 -56.30 29.96
C ALA A 361 -2.08 -55.56 29.55
N ALA A 362 -1.50 -54.71 30.41
CA ALA A 362 -0.68 -55.01 31.60
C ALA A 362 0.74 -55.56 31.25
N PRO A 363 1.73 -55.50 32.16
CA PRO A 363 2.12 -54.38 33.02
C PRO A 363 3.67 -54.20 33.13
N ALA A 364 4.05 -53.04 33.67
CA ALA A 364 5.16 -52.75 34.58
C ALA A 364 6.57 -53.37 34.38
N ALA A 365 7.56 -52.49 34.31
CA ALA A 365 8.80 -52.66 35.09
C ALA A 365 9.45 -51.30 35.41
N SER A 366 9.39 -50.98 36.70
CA SER A 366 10.26 -50.10 37.51
C SER A 366 11.44 -49.40 36.82
N MET A 367 11.46 -48.07 36.89
CA MET A 367 12.74 -47.36 37.05
C MET A 367 12.82 -46.78 38.46
N THR A 368 13.59 -47.46 39.28
CA THR A 368 14.13 -46.96 40.54
C THR A 368 14.91 -45.66 40.29
N SER A 369 14.49 -44.57 40.92
CA SER A 369 15.30 -43.36 41.05
C SER A 369 16.35 -43.61 42.14
N ALA A 370 17.61 -43.70 41.72
CA ALA A 370 18.73 -43.45 42.62
C ALA A 370 19.02 -41.95 42.55
N ALA A 371 18.71 -41.25 43.65
CA ALA A 371 19.12 -39.89 43.87
C ALA A 371 20.66 -39.78 43.86
N GLY A 372 21.19 -38.93 42.98
CA GLY A 372 22.56 -38.44 43.03
C GLY A 372 22.54 -36.93 43.10
N GLU A 373 23.18 -36.38 44.14
CA GLU A 373 23.33 -34.95 44.42
C GLU A 373 24.00 -34.16 43.27
N PRO A 374 23.78 -32.83 43.17
CA PRO A 374 24.26 -32.03 42.05
C PRO A 374 25.76 -31.74 42.14
N GLY A 375 26.51 -32.07 41.08
CA GLY A 375 27.89 -31.66 40.88
C GLY A 375 28.00 -30.25 40.28
N PRO A 376 29.13 -29.54 40.48
CA PRO A 376 29.24 -28.11 40.23
C PRO A 376 29.32 -27.77 38.74
N SER A 377 28.51 -26.79 38.33
CA SER A 377 28.73 -25.84 37.22
C SER A 377 29.82 -26.21 36.20
N ASP A 378 29.47 -27.01 35.20
CA ASP A 378 30.08 -26.82 33.89
C ASP A 378 29.39 -25.61 33.25
N ALA A 379 30.15 -24.52 33.13
CA ALA A 379 29.76 -23.38 32.31
C ALA A 379 29.54 -23.90 30.88
N ALA A 380 28.28 -24.15 30.54
CA ALA A 380 27.89 -24.42 29.17
C ALA A 380 28.34 -23.23 28.32
N ALA A 381 29.34 -23.47 27.47
CA ALA A 381 29.72 -22.55 26.41
C ALA A 381 28.44 -22.08 25.70
N PRO A 382 28.31 -20.80 25.33
CA PRO A 382 27.09 -20.30 24.72
C PRO A 382 26.75 -21.20 23.54
N ALA A 383 25.61 -21.89 23.64
CA ALA A 383 25.12 -22.75 22.57
C ALA A 383 25.09 -21.88 21.31
N THR A 384 25.97 -22.20 20.37
CA THR A 384 26.01 -21.53 19.07
C THR A 384 24.72 -21.95 18.40
N ALA A 385 23.70 -21.09 18.48
CA ALA A 385 22.42 -21.36 17.88
C ALA A 385 22.64 -21.62 16.38
N GLU A 386 22.60 -22.90 15.98
CA GLU A 386 22.77 -23.30 14.60
C GLU A 386 21.68 -22.66 13.77
N ARG A 387 22.05 -22.05 12.63
CA ARG A 387 21.08 -21.46 11.71
C ARG A 387 20.06 -22.52 11.30
N SER A 388 18.78 -22.16 11.33
CA SER A 388 17.72 -23.06 10.87
C SER A 388 17.98 -23.50 9.42
N GLN A 389 17.56 -24.73 9.09
CA GLN A 389 17.68 -25.26 7.74
C GLN A 389 16.96 -24.34 6.75
N THR A 390 17.59 -24.06 5.61
CA THR A 390 17.01 -23.21 4.57
C THR A 390 15.66 -23.76 4.11
N PRO A 391 14.57 -22.99 4.17
CA PRO A 391 13.27 -23.45 3.75
C PRO A 391 13.23 -23.84 2.26
N ASP A 392 12.52 -24.92 1.91
CA ASP A 392 12.46 -25.44 0.53
C ASP A 392 11.90 -24.44 -0.49
N TRP A 393 11.00 -23.54 -0.06
CA TRP A 393 10.44 -22.48 -0.92
C TRP A 393 11.51 -21.49 -1.41
N PHE A 394 12.60 -21.32 -0.65
CA PHE A 394 13.70 -20.42 -1.01
C PHE A 394 14.39 -20.87 -2.30
N PHE A 395 14.58 -22.18 -2.49
CA PHE A 395 15.18 -22.70 -3.72
C PHE A 395 14.29 -22.46 -4.95
N GLY A 396 12.98 -22.61 -4.80
CA GLY A 396 12.01 -22.31 -5.86
C GLY A 396 12.02 -20.84 -6.26
N VAL A 397 12.01 -19.93 -5.27
CA VAL A 397 12.08 -18.48 -5.50
C VAL A 397 13.43 -18.09 -6.10
N ALA A 398 14.53 -18.61 -5.58
CA ALA A 398 15.88 -18.36 -6.08
C ALA A 398 16.02 -18.81 -7.54
N LEU A 399 15.53 -20.00 -7.89
CA LEU A 399 15.56 -20.52 -9.26
C LEU A 399 14.71 -19.65 -10.21
N GLY A 400 13.49 -19.31 -9.82
CA GLY A 400 12.61 -18.44 -10.61
C GLY A 400 13.22 -17.06 -10.84
N ALA A 401 13.84 -16.49 -9.80
CA ALA A 401 14.53 -15.22 -9.86
C ALA A 401 15.75 -15.28 -10.81
N LEU A 402 16.52 -16.37 -10.78
CA LEU A 402 17.67 -16.60 -11.66
C LEU A 402 17.24 -16.73 -13.13
N ILE A 403 16.14 -17.46 -13.40
CA ILE A 403 15.54 -17.57 -14.75
C ILE A 403 15.07 -16.20 -15.24
N GLY A 404 14.39 -15.42 -14.39
CA GLY A 404 13.93 -14.08 -14.73
C GLY A 404 15.09 -13.15 -15.11
N VAL A 405 16.19 -13.20 -14.36
CA VAL A 405 17.42 -12.44 -14.66
C VAL A 405 18.06 -12.90 -15.95
N ALA A 406 18.14 -14.20 -16.21
CA ALA A 406 18.65 -14.73 -17.47
C ALA A 406 17.81 -14.24 -18.66
N ILE A 407 16.49 -14.32 -18.58
CA ILE A 407 15.57 -13.80 -19.61
C ILE A 407 15.78 -12.29 -19.81
N PHE A 408 15.86 -11.52 -18.72
CA PHE A 408 16.12 -10.08 -18.77
C PHE A 408 17.39 -9.76 -19.56
N TYR A 409 18.51 -10.43 -19.27
CA TYR A 409 19.77 -10.20 -19.97
C TYR A 409 19.79 -10.66 -21.42
N THR A 410 19.02 -11.70 -21.77
CA THR A 410 18.86 -12.10 -23.18
C THR A 410 18.08 -11.08 -24.00
N LEU A 411 17.18 -10.32 -23.38
CA LEU A 411 16.35 -9.30 -24.01
C LEU A 411 16.95 -7.88 -23.96
N LEU A 412 18.04 -7.68 -23.19
CA LEU A 412 18.66 -6.38 -22.93
C LEU A 412 19.39 -5.85 -24.17
N SER A 413 18.74 -4.95 -24.90
CA SER A 413 19.34 -4.14 -25.96
C SER A 413 19.80 -2.77 -25.44
N PHE A 414 20.61 -2.05 -26.22
CA PHE A 414 21.03 -0.69 -25.88
C PHE A 414 19.85 0.27 -25.68
N VAL A 415 18.77 0.12 -26.47
CA VAL A 415 17.53 0.89 -26.30
C VAL A 415 16.89 0.63 -24.94
N ARG A 416 16.82 -0.63 -24.51
CA ARG A 416 16.26 -0.98 -23.20
C ARG A 416 17.14 -0.50 -22.04
N LEU A 417 18.45 -0.52 -22.23
CA LEU A 417 19.39 0.00 -21.23
C LEU A 417 19.17 1.51 -21.01
N GLU A 418 18.89 2.26 -22.07
CA GLU A 418 18.59 3.69 -21.95
C GLU A 418 17.22 3.94 -21.30
N ILE A 419 16.19 3.16 -21.64
CA ILE A 419 14.90 3.19 -20.94
C ILE A 419 15.09 2.85 -19.46
N PHE A 420 15.93 1.86 -19.14
CA PHE A 420 16.24 1.48 -17.77
C PHE A 420 16.93 2.62 -17.00
N LYS A 421 17.84 3.38 -17.62
CA LYS A 421 18.42 4.60 -17.01
C LYS A 421 17.38 5.66 -16.72
N MET A 422 16.49 5.91 -17.69
CA MET A 422 15.40 6.86 -17.52
C MET A 422 14.51 6.47 -16.33
N LEU A 423 14.16 5.19 -16.22
CA LEU A 423 13.45 4.66 -15.05
C LEU A 423 14.28 4.76 -13.76
N LEU A 424 15.56 4.39 -13.78
CA LEU A 424 16.43 4.46 -12.60
C LEU A 424 16.56 5.88 -12.06
N SER A 425 16.62 6.87 -12.96
CA SER A 425 16.74 8.27 -12.58
C SER A 425 15.43 8.95 -12.18
N SER A 426 14.26 8.35 -12.44
CA SER A 426 12.95 8.98 -12.17
C SER A 426 12.07 8.17 -11.21
N PHE A 427 11.98 6.85 -11.41
CA PHE A 427 11.15 5.96 -10.62
C PHE A 427 11.80 5.57 -9.29
N PHE A 428 13.06 5.13 -9.31
CA PHE A 428 13.67 4.52 -8.12
C PHE A 428 13.82 5.47 -6.93
N PRO A 429 14.21 6.74 -7.09
CA PRO A 429 14.30 7.66 -5.96
C PRO A 429 12.95 7.86 -5.26
N LEU A 430 11.86 7.95 -6.04
CA LEU A 430 10.51 8.00 -5.51
C LEU A 430 10.12 6.67 -4.84
N ALA A 431 10.36 5.54 -5.50
CA ALA A 431 10.05 4.22 -4.96
C ALA A 431 10.80 3.95 -3.65
N ILE A 432 12.08 4.32 -3.55
CA ILE A 432 12.87 4.18 -2.33
C ILE A 432 12.27 5.02 -1.20
N MET A 433 11.89 6.27 -1.48
CA MET A 433 11.26 7.14 -0.50
C MET A 433 9.94 6.53 0.00
N ILE A 434 9.11 6.04 -0.92
CA ILE A 434 7.80 5.43 -0.59
C ILE A 434 7.98 4.14 0.18
N LEU A 435 8.92 3.28 -0.21
CA LEU A 435 9.24 2.05 0.51
C LEU A 435 9.83 2.33 1.89
N ALA A 436 10.60 3.40 2.07
CA ALA A 436 11.12 3.80 3.36
C ALA A 436 9.99 4.26 4.30
N VAL A 437 9.08 5.10 3.80
CA VAL A 437 7.92 5.60 4.55
C VAL A 437 6.90 4.50 4.82
N LEU A 438 6.48 3.76 3.80
CA LEU A 438 5.50 2.69 3.96
C LEU A 438 6.10 1.54 4.79
N GLY A 439 7.38 1.22 4.57
CA GLY A 439 8.10 0.21 5.35
C GLY A 439 8.16 0.58 6.82
N SER A 440 8.50 1.84 7.17
CA SER A 440 8.54 2.24 8.58
C SER A 440 7.17 2.15 9.26
N ILE A 441 6.08 2.42 8.54
CA ILE A 441 4.71 2.28 9.05
C ILE A 441 4.33 0.80 9.21
N VAL A 442 4.53 -0.01 8.17
CA VAL A 442 4.11 -1.42 8.15
C VAL A 442 4.90 -2.27 9.15
N PHE A 443 6.19 -1.99 9.33
CA PHE A 443 7.02 -2.67 10.34
C PHE A 443 6.87 -2.08 11.74
N GLY A 444 6.00 -1.08 11.94
CA GLY A 444 5.77 -0.46 13.25
C GLY A 444 6.97 0.31 13.80
N LEU A 445 7.92 0.68 12.93
CA LEU A 445 9.12 1.46 13.30
C LEU A 445 8.80 2.94 13.52
N ALA A 446 7.73 3.44 12.90
CA ALA A 446 7.30 4.83 12.98
C ALA A 446 5.77 4.91 12.99
N THR A 447 5.23 5.86 13.75
CA THR A 447 3.82 6.26 13.65
C THR A 447 3.54 6.88 12.27
N PRO A 448 2.27 6.91 11.79
CA PRO A 448 1.94 7.58 10.53
C PRO A 448 2.44 9.03 10.46
N THR A 449 2.46 9.74 11.59
CA THR A 449 2.91 11.14 11.69
C THR A 449 4.42 11.27 11.54
N GLU A 450 5.20 10.41 12.23
CA GLU A 450 6.66 10.35 12.07
C GLU A 450 7.06 9.93 10.65
N ALA A 451 6.37 8.93 10.09
CA ALA A 451 6.60 8.49 8.73
C ALA A 451 6.24 9.58 7.70
N ALA A 452 5.18 10.35 7.95
CA ALA A 452 4.83 11.50 7.12
C ALA A 452 5.89 12.60 7.17
N ALA A 453 6.47 12.86 8.35
CA ALA A 453 7.57 13.83 8.51
C ALA A 453 8.83 13.38 7.74
N VAL A 454 9.20 12.10 7.83
CA VAL A 454 10.29 11.51 7.04
C VAL A 454 9.99 11.60 5.53
N GLY A 455 8.75 11.35 5.14
CA GLY A 455 8.28 11.49 3.76
C GLY A 455 8.39 12.92 3.24
N ALA A 456 7.91 13.91 4.00
CA ALA A 456 8.02 15.33 3.66
C ALA A 456 9.48 15.77 3.50
N LEU A 457 10.36 15.36 4.42
CA LEU A 457 11.80 15.60 4.33
C LEU A 457 12.42 14.91 3.10
N GLY A 458 12.03 13.67 2.82
CA GLY A 458 12.43 12.92 1.62
C GLY A 458 12.00 13.63 0.33
N GLY A 459 10.76 14.13 0.26
CA GLY A 459 10.25 14.92 -0.84
C GLY A 459 11.05 16.21 -1.06
N PHE A 460 11.44 16.89 0.02
CA PHE A 460 12.28 18.08 -0.02
C PHE A 460 13.69 17.77 -0.56
N ILE A 461 14.31 16.68 -0.08
CA ILE A 461 15.63 16.21 -0.56
C ILE A 461 15.55 15.85 -2.04
N LEU A 462 14.48 15.16 -2.47
CA LEU A 462 14.27 14.82 -3.87
C LEU A 462 14.14 16.10 -4.71
N ALA A 463 13.26 17.04 -4.32
CA ALA A 463 13.08 18.31 -5.03
C ALA A 463 14.41 19.08 -5.17
N ALA A 464 15.24 19.08 -4.12
CA ALA A 464 16.59 19.67 -4.14
C ALA A 464 17.55 18.92 -5.08
N ALA A 465 17.59 17.58 -5.01
CA ALA A 465 18.45 16.75 -5.85
C ALA A 465 18.13 16.90 -7.35
N TYR A 466 16.86 17.08 -7.70
CA TYR A 466 16.43 17.34 -9.07
C TYR A 466 16.57 18.81 -9.50
N ARG A 467 17.08 19.69 -8.63
CA ARG A 467 17.23 21.13 -8.84
C ARG A 467 15.92 21.85 -9.16
N GLN A 468 14.83 21.39 -8.57
CA GLN A 468 13.49 21.96 -8.76
C GLN A 468 12.96 22.67 -7.52
N LEU A 469 13.75 22.65 -6.44
CA LEU A 469 13.48 23.40 -5.23
C LEU A 469 13.61 24.91 -5.52
N THR A 470 12.48 25.57 -5.72
CA THR A 470 12.38 27.03 -5.81
C THR A 470 11.49 27.53 -4.68
N LEU A 471 11.69 28.78 -4.24
CA LEU A 471 10.81 29.39 -3.24
C LEU A 471 9.35 29.45 -3.71
N ASN A 472 9.11 29.47 -5.02
CA ASN A 472 7.75 29.38 -5.57
C ASN A 472 7.16 27.99 -5.35
N VAL A 473 7.92 26.93 -5.67
CA VAL A 473 7.47 25.54 -5.41
C VAL A 473 7.16 25.36 -3.92
N VAL A 474 8.01 25.83 -3.01
CA VAL A 474 7.77 25.70 -1.56
C VAL A 474 6.57 26.52 -1.08
N LYS A 475 6.33 27.72 -1.64
CA LYS A 475 5.15 28.54 -1.28
C LYS A 475 3.84 28.02 -1.85
N GLU A 476 3.91 27.35 -3.00
CA GLU A 476 2.77 26.74 -3.66
C GLU A 476 2.44 25.34 -3.12
N SER A 477 3.38 24.69 -2.42
CA SER A 477 3.24 23.39 -1.73
C SER A 477 2.67 23.57 -0.34
#